data_AF-A0A3D3I7B4-F1
#
_entry.id   AF-A0A3D3I7B4-F1
#
_cell.length_a   1.000
_cell.length_b   1.000
_cell.length_c   1.000
_cell.angle_alpha   90.00
_cell.angle_beta   90.00
_cell.angle_gamma   90.00
#
_symmetry.space_group_name_H-M   'P 1'
#
loop_
_entity.id
_entity.type
_entity.pdbx_description
1 polymer ?
#
loop_
_entity_poly.entity_id
_entity_poly.type
_entity_poly.pdbx_seq_one_letter_code
_entity_poly.pdbx_strand_id
1 'polypeptide(L)'
;VAERILTLGFAPNHKYSDYLKEAEIPESKEVSDGHKAVSNILEAFKILLLKQRHILNLSDEIHDEGTNAQMSDNIREQEKLVWMYSSFLNKG
;
A
#
# COMPACT_ATOMS: atom_id res chain seq x y z
N VAL A 1 -0.03 -7.76 -7.33
CA VAL A 1 -0.83 -6.68 -7.96
C VAL A 1 -0.70 -6.66 -9.48
N ALA A 2 0.48 -6.42 -10.08
CA ALA A 2 0.61 -6.35 -11.55
C ALA A 2 0.17 -7.64 -12.27
N GLU A 3 0.56 -8.81 -11.74
CA GLU A 3 0.11 -10.10 -12.26
C GLU A 3 -1.41 -10.28 -12.15
N ARG A 4 -2.03 -9.80 -11.06
CA ARG A 4 -3.50 -9.85 -10.91
C ARG A 4 -4.20 -9.00 -11.97
N ILE A 5 -3.64 -7.83 -12.30
CA ILE A 5 -4.14 -6.96 -13.38
C ILE A 5 -4.07 -7.69 -14.73
N LEU A 6 -2.96 -8.38 -15.02
CA LEU A 6 -2.82 -9.21 -16.21
C LEU A 6 -3.80 -10.38 -16.25
N THR A 7 -4.01 -11.07 -15.12
CA THR A 7 -4.98 -12.16 -14.99
C THR A 7 -6.41 -11.70 -15.28
N LEU A 8 -6.74 -10.45 -14.98
CA LEU A 8 -8.03 -9.84 -15.30
C LEU A 8 -8.12 -9.30 -16.75
N GLY A 9 -7.07 -9.49 -17.56
CA GLY A 9 -7.05 -9.09 -18.97
C GLY A 9 -6.63 -7.64 -19.24
N PHE A 10 -6.11 -6.93 -18.23
CA PHE A 10 -5.67 -5.54 -18.36
C PHE A 10 -4.14 -5.42 -18.40
N ALA A 11 -3.63 -4.32 -18.95
CA ALA A 11 -2.21 -4.02 -18.97
C ALA A 11 -1.83 -3.14 -17.77
N PRO A 12 -0.96 -3.59 -16.84
CA PRO A 12 -0.46 -2.73 -15.78
C PRO A 12 0.48 -1.67 -16.35
N ASN A 13 0.56 -0.53 -15.66
CA ASN A 13 1.60 0.45 -15.94
C ASN A 13 2.98 -0.16 -15.64
N HIS A 14 3.99 0.25 -16.39
CA HIS A 14 5.37 -0.26 -16.30
C HIS A 14 6.43 0.83 -16.52
N LYS A 15 6.03 2.10 -16.69
CA LYS A 15 6.97 3.21 -16.90
C LYS A 15 7.20 3.97 -15.60
N TYR A 16 8.46 4.13 -15.22
CA TYR A 16 8.83 4.92 -14.04
C TYR A 16 8.30 6.35 -14.08
N SER A 17 8.32 6.98 -15.27
CA SER A 17 7.79 8.33 -15.47
C SER A 17 6.31 8.45 -15.12
N ASP A 18 5.55 7.38 -15.29
CA ASP A 18 4.11 7.40 -15.05
C ASP A 18 3.84 7.10 -13.57
N TYR A 19 4.63 6.23 -12.94
CA TYR A 19 4.58 6.08 -11.48
C TYR A 19 4.87 7.41 -10.76
N LEU A 20 5.87 8.17 -11.21
CA LEU A 20 6.20 9.47 -10.62
C LEU A 20 5.08 10.50 -10.76
N LYS A 21 4.20 10.36 -11.75
CA LYS A 21 3.06 11.27 -11.96
C LYS A 21 1.83 10.86 -11.14
N GLU A 22 1.58 9.56 -11.05
CA GLU A 22 0.35 9.00 -10.47
C GLU A 22 0.48 8.65 -8.98
N ALA A 23 1.69 8.45 -8.47
CA ALA A 23 1.89 8.04 -7.09
C ALA A 23 1.51 9.14 -6.09
N GLU A 24 0.66 8.79 -5.12
CA GLU A 24 0.29 9.68 -4.01
C GLU A 24 1.31 9.66 -2.86
N ILE A 25 2.19 8.66 -2.81
CA ILE A 25 3.27 8.61 -1.83
C ILE A 25 4.44 9.41 -2.41
N PRO A 26 4.80 10.57 -1.83
CA PRO A 26 5.91 11.36 -2.32
C PRO A 26 7.25 10.68 -2.03
N GLU A 27 8.21 10.89 -2.92
CA GLU A 27 9.59 10.52 -2.64
C GLU A 27 10.12 11.35 -1.45
N SER A 28 10.70 10.67 -0.48
CA SER A 28 11.42 11.36 0.59
C SER A 28 12.78 11.81 0.05
N LYS A 29 13.20 13.02 0.43
CA LYS A 29 14.61 13.40 0.34
C LYS A 29 15.46 12.45 1.20
N GLU A 30 16.78 12.47 1.02
CA GLU A 30 17.71 11.68 1.82
C GLU A 30 17.42 11.82 3.33
N VAL A 31 17.21 10.69 4.01
CA VAL A 31 16.94 10.63 5.46
C VAL A 31 17.99 9.72 6.10
N SER A 32 18.82 10.30 6.97
CA SER A 32 19.77 9.55 7.81
C SER A 32 19.22 9.28 9.22
N ASP A 33 18.13 9.94 9.61
CA ASP A 33 17.44 9.73 10.89
C ASP A 33 16.47 8.55 10.82
N GLY A 34 16.76 7.50 11.60
CA GLY A 34 15.94 6.29 11.66
C GLY A 34 14.49 6.53 12.15
N HIS A 35 14.27 7.43 13.11
CA HIS A 35 12.91 7.74 13.57
C HIS A 35 12.12 8.46 12.48
N LYS A 36 12.77 9.39 11.77
CA LYS A 36 12.14 10.08 10.65
C LYS A 36 11.80 9.12 9.51
N ALA A 37 12.70 8.19 9.19
CA ALA A 37 12.47 7.17 8.18
C ALA A 37 11.27 6.28 8.52
N VAL A 38 11.20 5.76 9.76
CA VAL A 38 10.07 4.93 10.21
C VAL A 38 8.75 5.74 10.24
N SER A 39 8.80 7.02 10.62
CA SER A 39 7.61 7.88 10.54
C SER A 39 7.12 8.06 9.11
N ASN A 40 8.03 8.21 8.13
CA ASN A 40 7.64 8.31 6.72
C ASN A 40 7.01 6.99 6.22
N ILE A 41 7.51 5.83 6.66
CA ILE A 41 6.94 4.52 6.32
C ILE A 41 5.50 4.40 6.86
N LEU A 42 5.24 4.83 8.10
CA LEU A 42 3.89 4.82 8.67
C LEU A 42 2.91 5.69 7.87
N GLU A 43 3.31 6.88 7.44
CA GLU A 43 2.47 7.73 6.59
C GLU A 43 2.21 7.09 5.22
N ALA A 44 3.21 6.44 4.61
CA ALA A 44 3.04 5.69 3.38
C ALA A 44 2.06 4.52 3.55
N PHE A 45 2.16 3.75 4.64
CA PHE A 45 1.21 2.67 4.92
C PHE A 45 -0.22 3.18 5.11
N LYS A 46 -0.41 4.33 5.76
CA LYS A 46 -1.74 4.94 5.87
C LYS A 46 -2.38 5.17 4.50
N ILE A 47 -1.63 5.72 3.54
CA ILE A 47 -2.10 5.93 2.17
C ILE A 47 -2.43 4.60 1.49
N LEU A 48 -1.53 3.60 1.60
CA LEU A 48 -1.75 2.27 1.01
C LEU A 48 -2.97 1.56 1.59
N LEU A 49 -3.14 1.56 2.91
CA LEU A 49 -4.26 0.92 3.59
C LEU A 49 -5.59 1.52 3.19
N LEU A 50 -5.68 2.85 3.04
CA LEU A 50 -6.89 3.51 2.54
C LEU A 50 -7.25 3.04 1.12
N LYS A 51 -6.25 2.99 0.22
CA LYS A 51 -6.43 2.50 -1.14
C LYS A 51 -6.84 1.04 -1.18
N GLN A 52 -6.19 0.19 -0.39
CA GLN A 52 -6.48 -1.24 -0.34
C GLN A 52 -7.87 -1.51 0.23
N ARG A 53 -8.31 -0.79 1.27
CA ARG A 53 -9.67 -0.92 1.82
C ARG A 53 -10.73 -0.50 0.80
N HIS A 54 -10.45 0.55 0.02
CA HIS A 54 -11.35 0.94 -1.08
C HIS A 54 -11.45 -0.18 -2.14
N ILE A 55 -10.32 -0.76 -2.57
CA ILE A 55 -10.31 -1.88 -3.52
C ILE A 55 -10.99 -3.12 -2.92
N LEU A 56 -10.77 -3.42 -1.64
CA LEU A 56 -11.40 -4.54 -0.93
C LEU A 56 -12.93 -4.45 -1.06
N ASN A 57 -13.51 -3.28 -0.72
CA ASN A 57 -14.95 -3.05 -0.83
C ASN A 57 -15.44 -3.17 -2.28
N LEU A 58 -14.75 -2.54 -3.23
CA LEU A 58 -15.13 -2.63 -4.65
C LEU A 58 -15.09 -4.07 -5.18
N SER A 59 -14.05 -4.83 -4.79
CA SER A 59 -13.90 -6.23 -5.20
C SER A 59 -14.97 -7.14 -4.58
N ASP A 60 -15.44 -6.82 -3.37
CA ASP A 60 -16.56 -7.52 -2.73
C ASP A 60 -17.87 -7.28 -3.48
N GLU A 61 -18.15 -6.01 -3.83
CA GLU A 61 -19.36 -5.60 -4.58
C GLU A 61 -19.50 -6.29 -5.94
N ILE A 62 -18.39 -6.59 -6.62
CA ILE A 62 -18.39 -7.26 -7.93
C ILE A 62 -18.09 -8.77 -7.83
N HIS A 63 -17.99 -9.31 -6.62
CA HIS A 63 -17.64 -10.71 -6.35
C HIS A 63 -16.31 -11.16 -6.99
N ASP A 64 -15.33 -10.26 -7.07
CA ASP A 64 -13.94 -10.58 -7.44
C ASP A 64 -13.18 -11.11 -6.21
N GLU A 65 -13.42 -12.39 -5.90
CA GLU A 65 -12.85 -13.07 -4.73
C GLU A 65 -11.31 -13.03 -4.71
N GLY A 66 -10.68 -13.18 -5.87
CA GLY A 66 -9.22 -13.23 -5.96
C GLY A 66 -8.57 -11.88 -5.63
N THR A 67 -9.17 -10.78 -6.09
CA THR A 67 -8.68 -9.43 -5.74
C THR A 67 -9.01 -9.10 -4.29
N ASN A 68 -10.19 -9.51 -3.81
CA ASN A 68 -10.63 -9.32 -2.43
C ASN A 68 -9.67 -9.99 -1.44
N ALA A 69 -9.39 -11.28 -1.62
CA ALA A 69 -8.46 -12.03 -0.80
C ALA A 69 -7.06 -11.39 -0.81
N GLN A 70 -6.56 -10.99 -1.98
CA GLN A 70 -5.27 -10.32 -2.10
C GLN A 70 -5.22 -8.99 -1.32
N MET A 71 -6.30 -8.19 -1.34
CA MET A 71 -6.34 -6.95 -0.55
C MET A 71 -6.42 -7.23 0.94
N SER A 72 -7.23 -8.21 1.36
CA SER A 72 -7.35 -8.62 2.77
C SER A 72 -5.99 -9.04 3.35
N ASP A 73 -5.24 -9.88 2.64
CA ASP A 73 -3.92 -10.31 3.07
C ASP A 73 -2.92 -9.15 3.16
N ASN A 74 -2.90 -8.28 2.15
CA ASN A 74 -2.02 -7.10 2.17
C ASN A 74 -2.32 -6.17 3.35
N ILE A 75 -3.61 -5.90 3.62
CA ILE A 75 -4.05 -5.06 4.73
C ILE A 75 -3.56 -5.66 6.05
N ARG A 76 -3.81 -6.96 6.28
CA ARG A 76 -3.41 -7.66 7.50
C ARG A 76 -1.91 -7.58 7.76
N GLU A 77 -1.09 -7.85 6.75
CA GLU A 77 0.37 -7.78 6.89
C GLU A 77 0.85 -6.34 7.15
N GLN A 78 0.24 -5.35 6.51
CA GLN A 78 0.60 -3.94 6.72
C GLN A 78 0.16 -3.41 8.07
N GLU A 79 -1.02 -3.80 8.58
CA GLU A 79 -1.47 -3.44 9.93
C GLU A 79 -0.53 -4.00 11.00
N LYS A 80 -0.01 -5.21 10.81
CA LYS A 80 1.04 -5.77 11.66
C LYS A 80 2.32 -4.93 11.65
N LEU A 81 2.77 -4.48 10.48
CA LEU A 81 3.93 -3.60 10.37
C LEU A 81 3.67 -2.23 11.01
N VAL A 82 2.48 -1.68 10.84
CA VAL A 82 2.05 -0.42 11.48
C VAL A 82 2.13 -0.55 13.00
N TRP A 83 1.65 -1.66 13.57
CA TRP A 83 1.76 -1.92 15.01
C TRP A 83 3.23 -2.00 15.46
N MET A 84 4.08 -2.73 14.74
CA MET A 84 5.51 -2.86 15.06
C MET A 84 6.23 -1.50 15.02
N TYR A 85 5.99 -0.72 13.97
CA TYR A 85 6.65 0.57 13.76
C TYR A 85 6.12 1.67 14.68
N SER A 86 4.83 1.65 15.01
CA SER A 86 4.27 2.55 16.02
C SER A 86 4.86 2.26 17.41
N SER A 87 5.07 0.98 17.73
CA SER A 87 5.75 0.57 18.97
C SER A 87 7.21 1.05 19.00
N PHE A 88 7.94 0.92 17.89
CA PHE A 88 9.31 1.44 17.77
C PHE A 88 9.39 2.94 18.03
N LEU A 89 8.41 3.72 17.56
CA LEU A 89 8.34 5.17 17.78
C LEU A 89 7.73 5.58 19.13
N ASN A 90 7.40 4.63 20.02
CA ASN A 90 6.70 4.87 21.28
C ASN A 90 5.34 5.60 21.11
N LYS A 91 4.59 5.30 20.04
CA LYS A 91 3.26 5.87 19.76
C LYS A 91 2.10 4.91 20.16
N GLY A 92 2.28 4.16 21.24
CA GLY A 92 1.30 3.19 21.75
C GLY A 92 0.10 3.81 22.45
#